data_AF-A0A336LGE6-F1
#
_entry.id   AF-A0A336LGE6-F1
#
_cell.length_a   1.000
_cell.length_b   1.000
_cell.length_c   1.000
_cell.angle_alpha   90.00
_cell.angle_beta   90.00
_cell.angle_gamma   90.00
#
_symmetry.space_group_name_H-M   'P 1'
#
loop_
_entity.id
_entity.type
_entity.pdbx_description
1 polymer ?
#
loop_
_entity_poly.entity_id
_entity_poly.type
_entity_poly.pdbx_seq_one_letter_code
_entity_poly.pdbx_strand_id
1 'polypeptide(L)'
;MSKRNVAFIKPDEPSFLKQIKEQIGYKEGPDINTKRQKLEFEDDDDLSDNAHELDEESPQVVVLKDGDLTAEQAEIEKKRIELEESQKKADLSERIIFKKKSKTVDPEKAVKDKTAAKKEKKASKAAASKLSFADDDE
;
A
#
# COMPACT_ATOMS: atom_id res chain seq x y z
N MET A 1 46.70 -4.79 5.72
CA MET A 1 46.28 -4.45 4.34
C MET A 1 45.88 -2.98 4.31
N SER A 2 46.70 -2.11 3.70
CA SER A 2 46.44 -0.67 3.63
C SER A 2 45.18 -0.39 2.81
N LYS A 3 44.20 0.33 3.38
CA LYS A 3 42.94 0.70 2.70
C LYS A 3 43.28 1.66 1.55
N ARG A 4 43.17 1.20 0.31
CA ARG A 4 43.34 2.05 -0.88
C ARG A 4 42.01 2.71 -1.20
N ASN A 5 41.89 4.00 -0.93
CA ASN A 5 40.72 4.80 -1.31
C ASN A 5 40.81 5.14 -2.80
N VAL A 6 40.26 4.28 -3.66
CA VAL A 6 40.19 4.53 -5.11
C VAL A 6 38.77 4.99 -5.43
N ALA A 7 38.63 6.20 -5.95
CA ALA A 7 37.39 6.72 -6.49
C ALA A 7 37.43 6.67 -8.02
N PHE A 8 36.35 6.21 -8.65
CA PHE A 8 36.19 6.23 -10.09
C PHE A 8 35.50 7.54 -10.50
N ILE A 9 36.13 8.31 -11.38
CA ILE A 9 35.57 9.52 -11.98
C ILE A 9 35.38 9.21 -13.46
N LYS A 10 34.14 9.23 -13.94
CA LYS A 10 33.84 9.03 -15.37
C LYS A 10 34.27 10.32 -16.12
N PRO A 11 35.27 10.27 -17.02
CA PRO A 11 35.66 11.44 -17.80
C PRO A 11 34.56 11.80 -18.82
N ASP A 12 34.48 13.08 -19.18
CA ASP A 12 33.54 13.56 -20.18
C ASP A 12 33.83 12.97 -21.56
N GLU A 13 32.76 12.73 -22.32
CA GLU A 13 32.91 12.23 -23.69
C GLU A 13 33.59 13.27 -24.60
N PRO A 14 34.50 12.82 -25.49
CA PRO A 14 35.17 13.71 -26.44
C PRO A 14 34.16 14.30 -27.44
N SER A 15 34.44 15.50 -27.92
CA SER A 15 33.57 16.26 -28.84
C SER A 15 33.18 15.49 -30.10
N PHE A 16 34.09 14.68 -30.64
CA PHE A 16 33.83 13.83 -31.81
C PHE A 16 32.72 12.81 -31.58
N LEU A 17 32.72 12.10 -30.45
CA LEU A 17 31.69 11.10 -30.15
C LEU A 17 30.33 11.75 -29.85
N LYS A 18 30.33 12.94 -29.23
CA LYS A 18 29.11 13.72 -28.99
C LYS A 18 28.40 14.08 -30.30
N GLN A 19 29.15 14.65 -31.25
CA GLN A 19 28.60 15.02 -32.57
C GLN A 19 28.03 13.82 -33.33
N ILE A 20 28.72 12.67 -33.28
CA ILE A 20 28.24 11.45 -33.94
C ILE A 20 26.97 10.95 -33.28
N LYS A 21 26.91 10.88 -31.95
CA LYS A 21 25.72 10.45 -31.19
C LYS A 21 24.51 11.34 -31.47
N GLU A 22 24.72 12.65 -31.58
CA GLU A 22 23.69 13.62 -31.95
C GLU A 22 23.19 13.41 -33.38
N GLN A 23 24.10 13.22 -34.34
CA GLN A 23 23.75 13.00 -35.75
C GLN A 23 22.94 11.71 -35.97
N ILE A 24 23.26 10.64 -35.24
CA ILE A 24 22.56 9.35 -35.35
C ILE A 24 21.36 9.23 -34.40
N GLY A 25 21.08 10.25 -33.58
CA GLY A 25 19.99 10.24 -32.61
C GLY A 25 20.13 9.17 -31.52
N TYR A 26 21.36 8.85 -31.12
CA TYR A 26 21.64 7.80 -30.14
C TYR A 26 21.10 8.19 -28.76
N LYS A 27 20.19 7.36 -28.23
CA LYS A 27 19.71 7.45 -26.85
C LYS A 27 20.43 6.40 -26.02
N GLU A 28 21.09 6.83 -24.96
CA GLU A 28 21.77 5.92 -24.04
C GLU A 28 20.73 4.97 -23.41
N GLY A 29 21.02 3.66 -23.46
CA GLY A 29 20.13 2.63 -22.96
C GLY A 29 19.98 2.66 -21.43
N PRO A 30 19.11 1.80 -20.87
CA PRO A 30 18.93 1.71 -19.43
C PRO A 30 20.25 1.38 -18.74
N ASP A 31 20.66 2.27 -17.84
CA ASP A 31 21.90 2.15 -17.08
C ASP A 31 21.67 1.28 -15.83
N ILE A 32 22.76 0.93 -15.14
CA ILE A 32 22.72 0.20 -13.86
C ILE A 32 21.87 0.95 -12.83
N ASN A 33 21.85 2.29 -12.87
CA ASN A 33 21.01 3.11 -12.01
C ASN A 33 19.52 2.93 -12.29
N THR A 34 19.13 2.71 -13.55
CA THR A 34 17.76 2.41 -13.93
C THR A 34 17.27 1.11 -13.28
N LYS A 35 18.15 0.12 -13.10
CA LYS A 35 17.81 -1.11 -12.35
C LYS A 35 17.66 -0.92 -10.85
N ARG A 36 18.27 0.13 -10.29
CA ARG A 36 18.18 0.48 -8.86
C ARG A 36 17.03 1.44 -8.57
N GLN A 37 16.38 1.96 -9.61
CA GLN A 37 15.20 2.77 -9.44
C GLN A 37 14.12 1.92 -8.79
N LYS A 38 13.56 2.41 -7.68
CA LYS A 38 12.39 1.79 -7.06
C LYS A 38 11.25 2.01 -8.04
N LEU A 39 10.78 0.93 -8.68
CA LEU A 39 9.50 0.99 -9.37
C LEU A 39 8.46 1.30 -8.30
N GLU A 40 7.74 2.40 -8.48
CA GLU A 40 6.42 2.54 -7.88
C GLU A 40 5.58 1.49 -8.59
N PHE A 41 5.48 0.31 -7.97
CA PHE A 41 4.30 -0.52 -8.20
C PHE A 41 3.18 0.34 -7.64
N GLU A 42 2.31 0.85 -8.52
CA GLU A 42 1.03 1.39 -8.10
C GLU A 42 0.45 0.35 -7.15
N ASP A 43 0.17 0.79 -5.92
CA ASP A 43 -0.40 -0.08 -4.91
C ASP A 43 -1.60 -0.82 -5.52
N ASP A 44 -1.84 -2.06 -5.10
CA ASP A 44 -2.91 -3.00 -5.51
C ASP A 44 -4.34 -2.39 -5.66
N ASP A 45 -4.54 -1.10 -5.35
CA ASP A 45 -5.79 -0.36 -5.51
C ASP A 45 -6.18 -0.10 -6.99
N ASP A 46 -5.26 -0.26 -7.96
CA ASP A 46 -5.58 -0.32 -9.40
C ASP A 46 -6.22 -1.65 -9.85
N LEU A 47 -6.51 -2.56 -8.91
CA LEU A 47 -7.45 -3.67 -9.14
C LEU A 47 -8.85 -3.18 -9.52
N SER A 48 -9.19 -1.92 -9.22
CA SER A 48 -10.49 -1.34 -9.59
C SER A 48 -10.63 -1.03 -11.09
N ASP A 49 -9.55 -0.63 -11.78
CA ASP A 49 -9.54 -0.46 -13.24
C ASP A 49 -9.35 -1.80 -13.99
N ASN A 50 -8.92 -2.85 -13.29
CA ASN A 50 -8.84 -4.23 -13.79
C ASN A 50 -10.11 -5.07 -13.54
N ALA A 51 -11.26 -4.42 -13.28
CA ALA A 51 -12.54 -5.11 -13.15
C ALA A 51 -12.87 -5.99 -14.36
N HIS A 52 -12.39 -5.63 -15.55
CA HIS A 52 -12.54 -6.44 -16.77
C HIS A 52 -11.71 -7.74 -16.73
N GLU A 53 -10.51 -7.72 -16.16
CA GLU A 53 -9.69 -8.93 -16.01
C GLU A 53 -10.27 -9.88 -14.95
N LEU A 54 -10.91 -9.33 -13.91
CA LEU A 54 -11.58 -10.10 -12.85
C LEU A 54 -12.80 -10.89 -13.35
N ASP A 55 -13.58 -10.32 -14.28
CA ASP A 55 -14.71 -11.01 -14.90
C ASP A 55 -14.25 -12.15 -15.83
N GLU A 56 -13.14 -11.94 -16.56
CA GLU A 56 -12.51 -12.95 -17.43
C GLU A 56 -11.85 -14.10 -16.67
N GLU A 57 -11.40 -13.87 -15.43
CA GLU A 57 -10.80 -14.91 -14.57
C GLU A 57 -11.85 -15.81 -13.88
N SER A 58 -13.14 -15.48 -13.99
CA SER A 58 -14.20 -16.28 -13.35
C SER A 58 -14.29 -17.70 -13.94
N PRO A 59 -14.54 -18.74 -13.11
CA PRO A 59 -14.53 -20.12 -13.58
C PRO A 59 -15.72 -20.39 -14.52
N GLN A 60 -15.46 -21.11 -15.60
CA GLN A 60 -16.50 -21.54 -16.55
C GLN A 60 -17.50 -22.49 -15.87
N VAL A 61 -18.79 -22.12 -15.88
CA VAL A 61 -19.88 -22.96 -15.40
C VAL A 61 -20.31 -23.92 -16.52
N VAL A 62 -20.39 -25.21 -16.22
CA VAL A 62 -20.82 -26.28 -17.15
C VAL A 62 -21.95 -27.09 -16.51
N VAL A 63 -23.07 -27.21 -17.21
CA VAL A 63 -24.25 -27.99 -16.79
C VAL A 63 -24.13 -29.40 -17.36
N LEU A 64 -24.08 -30.42 -16.50
CA LEU A 64 -23.97 -31.83 -16.91
C LEU A 64 -25.25 -32.62 -16.66
N LYS A 65 -26.03 -32.25 -15.64
CA LYS A 65 -27.25 -32.94 -15.23
C LYS A 65 -28.43 -31.98 -15.08
N ASP A 66 -29.64 -32.54 -15.20
CA ASP A 66 -30.90 -31.85 -14.95
C ASP A 66 -31.04 -31.53 -13.45
N GLY A 67 -30.50 -30.39 -13.03
CA GLY A 67 -30.41 -29.95 -11.63
C GLY A 67 -29.22 -29.06 -11.35
N ASP A 68 -28.22 -29.01 -12.24
CA ASP A 68 -27.12 -28.07 -12.13
C ASP A 68 -27.60 -26.65 -12.46
N LEU A 69 -27.05 -25.64 -11.77
CA LEU A 69 -27.40 -24.24 -12.00
C LEU A 69 -26.77 -23.74 -13.30
N THR A 70 -27.52 -22.94 -14.05
CA THR A 70 -26.98 -22.20 -15.20
C THR A 70 -26.12 -21.02 -14.71
N ALA A 71 -25.27 -20.48 -15.59
CA ALA A 71 -24.36 -19.37 -15.25
C ALA A 71 -25.10 -18.19 -14.59
N GLU A 72 -26.22 -17.76 -15.18
CA GLU A 72 -27.04 -16.65 -14.64
C GLU A 72 -27.60 -16.96 -13.25
N GLN A 73 -28.06 -18.19 -13.02
CA GLN A 73 -28.63 -18.60 -11.73
C GLN A 73 -27.53 -18.69 -10.65
N ALA A 74 -26.34 -19.16 -11.01
CA ALA A 74 -25.19 -19.23 -10.12
C ALA A 74 -24.76 -17.85 -9.64
N GLU A 75 -24.76 -16.84 -10.51
CA GLU A 75 -24.43 -15.46 -10.14
C GLU A 75 -25.45 -14.87 -9.16
N ILE A 76 -26.74 -15.14 -9.37
CA ILE A 76 -27.82 -14.66 -8.49
C ILE A 76 -27.69 -15.27 -7.10
N GLU A 77 -27.47 -16.59 -7.01
CA GLU A 77 -27.27 -17.27 -5.73
C GLU A 77 -25.98 -16.81 -5.03
N LYS A 78 -24.89 -16.58 -5.77
CA LYS A 78 -23.65 -16.02 -5.21
C LYS A 78 -23.89 -14.66 -4.55
N LYS A 79 -24.59 -13.75 -5.23
CA LYS A 79 -24.96 -12.42 -4.69
C LYS A 79 -25.84 -12.54 -3.46
N ARG A 80 -26.76 -13.51 -3.44
CA ARG A 80 -27.62 -13.78 -2.29
C ARG A 80 -26.82 -14.28 -1.08
N ILE A 81 -25.90 -15.21 -1.28
CA ILE A 81 -25.03 -15.75 -0.23
C ILE A 81 -24.17 -14.63 0.38
N GLU A 82 -23.59 -13.76 -0.45
CA GLU A 82 -22.78 -12.63 0.00
C GLU A 82 -23.58 -11.64 0.85
N LEU A 83 -24.83 -11.34 0.45
CA LEU A 83 -25.74 -10.53 1.24
C LEU A 83 -26.08 -11.19 2.58
N GLU A 84 -26.38 -12.49 2.56
CA GLU A 84 -26.67 -13.25 3.79
C GLU A 84 -25.43 -13.31 4.70
N GLU A 85 -24.22 -13.44 4.17
CA GLU A 85 -22.96 -13.40 4.92
C GLU A 85 -22.67 -12.03 5.52
N SER A 86 -22.95 -10.94 4.79
CA SER A 86 -22.80 -9.59 5.32
C SER A 86 -23.77 -9.29 6.47
N GLN A 87 -24.94 -9.92 6.47
CA GLN A 87 -25.98 -9.79 7.50
C GLN A 87 -25.81 -10.79 8.65
N LYS A 88 -25.10 -11.90 8.42
CA LYS A 88 -24.78 -12.86 9.48
C LYS A 88 -23.97 -12.16 10.56
N LYS A 89 -24.33 -12.44 11.81
CA LYS A 89 -23.62 -11.92 12.97
C LYS A 89 -22.18 -12.46 12.97
N ALA A 90 -21.24 -11.63 13.40
CA ALA A 90 -19.86 -12.04 13.56
C ALA A 90 -19.76 -13.28 14.46
N ASP A 91 -18.91 -14.23 14.08
CA ASP A 91 -18.62 -15.38 14.93
C ASP A 91 -17.88 -14.93 16.19
N LEU A 92 -18.49 -15.16 17.35
CA LEU A 92 -17.95 -14.79 18.66
C LEU A 92 -16.91 -15.81 19.16
N SER A 93 -16.72 -16.94 18.47
CA SER A 93 -15.68 -17.92 18.78
C SER A 93 -14.28 -17.42 18.38
N GLU A 94 -14.22 -16.53 17.39
CA GLU A 94 -12.98 -15.98 16.86
C GLU A 94 -12.48 -14.78 17.67
N ARG A 95 -11.16 -14.62 17.72
CA ARG A 95 -10.54 -13.53 18.47
C ARG A 95 -10.56 -12.23 17.66
N ILE A 96 -11.09 -11.17 18.26
CA ILE A 96 -11.13 -9.83 17.65
C ILE A 96 -9.70 -9.25 17.56
N ILE A 97 -9.22 -8.96 16.35
CA ILE A 97 -7.91 -8.33 16.09
C ILE A 97 -8.13 -6.89 15.62
N PHE A 98 -7.67 -5.91 16.42
CA PHE A 98 -7.72 -4.50 16.04
C PHE A 98 -6.53 -4.13 15.15
N LYS A 99 -6.80 -3.78 13.89
CA LYS A 99 -5.79 -3.18 13.01
C LYS A 99 -5.74 -1.66 13.25
N LYS A 100 -4.53 -1.12 13.38
CA LYS A 100 -4.31 0.33 13.44
C LYS A 100 -4.76 0.94 12.11
N LYS A 101 -5.59 1.98 12.14
CA LYS A 101 -5.95 2.76 10.94
C LYS A 101 -4.67 3.26 10.26
N SER A 102 -4.44 2.86 9.01
CA SER A 102 -3.44 3.51 8.17
C SER A 102 -3.86 4.97 8.02
N LYS A 103 -2.92 5.90 8.24
CA LYS A 103 -3.20 7.31 7.97
C LYS A 103 -3.42 7.42 6.47
N THR A 104 -4.67 7.60 6.05
CA THR A 104 -4.98 8.25 4.78
C THR A 104 -4.31 9.61 4.85
N VAL A 105 -3.17 9.76 4.19
CA VAL A 105 -2.46 11.03 4.11
C VAL A 105 -3.26 11.92 3.17
N ASP A 106 -4.19 12.68 3.75
CA ASP A 106 -4.71 13.90 3.13
C ASP A 106 -3.49 14.80 2.81
N PRO A 107 -3.17 15.06 1.52
CA PRO A 107 -1.95 15.76 1.14
C PRO A 107 -1.92 17.22 1.63
N GLU A 108 -3.02 17.77 2.13
CA GLU A 108 -3.11 19.17 2.56
C GLU A 108 -2.83 19.42 4.05
N LYS A 109 -2.80 18.39 4.91
CA LYS A 109 -2.57 18.56 6.37
C LYS A 109 -1.20 18.11 6.87
N ALA A 110 -0.33 17.60 6.00
CA ALA A 110 1.00 17.11 6.39
C ALA A 110 2.08 18.19 6.61
N VAL A 111 1.77 19.47 6.39
CA VAL A 111 2.78 20.55 6.38
C VAL A 111 2.89 21.34 7.69
N LYS A 112 2.01 21.15 8.69
CA LYS A 112 1.96 22.06 9.85
C LYS A 112 2.53 21.57 11.19
N ASP A 113 2.97 20.32 11.33
CA ASP A 113 3.46 19.80 12.63
C ASP A 113 4.94 19.39 12.63
N LYS A 114 5.82 20.24 12.08
CA LYS A 114 7.27 20.02 12.15
C LYS A 114 8.11 21.26 12.44
N THR A 115 7.70 22.16 13.34
CA THR A 115 8.64 23.11 13.97
C THR A 115 8.14 23.63 15.33
N ALA A 116 8.72 23.12 16.43
CA ALA A 116 8.85 23.70 17.79
C ALA A 116 8.68 22.59 18.84
N ALA A 117 9.45 22.44 19.92
CA ALA A 117 10.69 23.05 20.36
C ALA A 117 11.26 22.11 21.44
N LYS A 118 12.59 22.02 21.52
CA LYS A 118 13.34 21.36 22.60
C LYS A 118 13.47 22.35 23.76
N LYS A 119 12.90 22.09 24.95
CA LYS A 119 13.52 22.29 26.28
C LYS A 119 12.54 22.13 27.47
N GLU A 120 13.10 21.55 28.53
CA GLU A 120 12.84 21.76 29.96
C GLU A 120 11.61 21.10 30.60
N LYS A 121 11.90 20.01 31.33
CA LYS A 121 11.05 19.44 32.38
C LYS A 121 11.20 20.25 33.66
N LYS A 122 10.15 20.94 34.09
CA LYS A 122 9.85 21.20 35.51
C LYS A 122 8.35 21.03 35.76
N ALA A 123 8.07 20.42 36.90
CA ALA A 123 6.78 19.90 37.33
C ALA A 123 5.69 20.98 37.48
N SER A 124 4.46 20.59 37.18
CA SER A 124 3.30 21.05 37.95
C SER A 124 2.19 19.99 37.95
N LYS A 125 1.65 19.84 39.16
CA LYS A 125 0.63 18.90 39.61
C LYS A 125 -0.67 19.03 38.82
N ALA A 126 -1.35 17.89 38.67
CA ALA A 126 -2.75 17.64 39.04
C ALA A 126 -3.41 16.74 37.99
N ALA A 127 -3.13 15.44 38.08
CA ALA A 127 -3.99 14.45 37.46
C ALA A 127 -5.32 14.47 38.24
N ALA A 128 -6.28 15.25 37.78
CA ALA A 128 -7.66 15.08 38.18
C ALA A 128 -8.08 13.68 37.73
N SER A 129 -8.17 12.76 38.71
CA SER A 129 -8.70 11.43 38.51
C SER A 129 -10.09 11.55 37.87
N LYS A 130 -10.24 11.07 36.64
CA LYS A 130 -11.53 10.97 35.95
C LYS A 130 -12.23 9.63 36.22
N LEU A 131 -11.83 8.94 37.29
CA LEU A 131 -12.42 7.68 37.71
C LEU A 131 -12.79 7.82 39.19
N SER A 132 -14.09 7.82 39.45
CA SER A 132 -14.71 7.90 40.79
C SER A 132 -14.80 6.53 41.48
N PHE A 133 -13.78 5.69 41.32
CA PHE A 133 -13.77 4.31 41.83
C PHE A 133 -12.76 4.09 42.96
N ALA A 134 -12.24 5.14 43.57
CA ALA A 134 -11.17 5.04 44.57
C ALA A 134 -11.62 5.44 45.98
N ASP A 135 -12.90 5.29 46.30
CA ASP A 135 -13.44 5.56 47.64
C ASP A 135 -14.55 4.55 47.95
N ASP A 136 -14.18 3.28 48.10
CA ASP A 136 -14.97 2.25 48.80
C ASP A 136 -14.05 1.08 49.18
N ASP A 137 -13.43 1.17 50.36
CA ASP A 137 -12.90 0.04 51.15
C ASP A 137 -12.50 0.57 52.55
N GLU A 138 -13.50 0.82 53.41
CA GLU A 138 -13.55 0.44 54.85
C GLU A 138 -14.98 0.52 55.42
#